data_AF-A0A2S1LF51-F1
#
_entry.id   AF-A0A2S1LF51-F1
#
_cell.length_a   1.000
_cell.length_b   1.000
_cell.length_c   1.000
_cell.angle_alpha   90.00
_cell.angle_beta   90.00
_cell.angle_gamma   90.00
#
_symmetry.space_group_name_H-M   'P 1'
#
loop_
_entity.id
_entity.type
_entity.pdbx_description
1 polymer ?
#
loop_
_entity_poly.entity_id
_entity_poly.type
_entity_poly.pdbx_seq_one_letter_code
_entity_poly.pdbx_strand_id
1 'polypeptide(L)'
;MNLWLRYMTTVRATILNPLSTNKDLKYWQNDMFANTIIYILPMSLIALIPSFIWALKSQMYPLCTVDVAAVLFTCVIAFKEGINIEVRKILFITIAYTVSTFLVYYAGLNSTLFLLATCCVSLFIFTFKNQYTPAYINIAVSVLYIIISTYDIIPKPAIQFDTTILFAVFSNLIFLSLLIAALVPRIFKGLQDSFDKTLEHALEIEKQNKLLRDISWTQSHVIRAPLSRLMGITYLLKEIDLTEEEKMFYIDNIIVSSNELDGLIQDIVTQSESIRSTTIKENEV
;
A
#
# COMPACT_ATOMS: atom_id res chain seq x y z
N MET A 1 20.88 2.21 22.34
CA MET A 1 19.93 2.26 21.20
C MET A 1 20.74 2.29 19.92
N ASN A 2 20.61 1.28 19.05
CA ASN A 2 21.43 1.13 17.84
C ASN A 2 21.39 2.40 16.98
N LEU A 3 22.55 2.89 16.54
CA LEU A 3 22.70 4.07 15.66
C LEU A 3 21.79 3.96 14.43
N TRP A 4 21.68 2.76 13.86
CA TRP A 4 20.78 2.43 12.76
C TRP A 4 19.31 2.71 13.08
N LEU A 5 18.84 2.29 14.26
CA LEU A 5 17.45 2.48 14.67
C LEU A 5 17.13 3.97 14.82
N ARG A 6 18.05 4.74 15.41
CA ARG A 6 17.91 6.20 15.58
C ARG A 6 17.88 6.91 14.22
N TYR A 7 18.74 6.51 13.29
CA TYR A 7 18.73 7.04 11.92
C TYR A 7 17.39 6.75 11.22
N MET A 8 16.95 5.48 11.25
CA MET A 8 15.71 5.05 10.62
C MET A 8 14.50 5.81 11.17
N THR A 9 14.38 5.93 12.50
CA THR A 9 13.25 6.64 13.12
C THR A 9 13.26 8.13 12.80
N THR A 10 14.43 8.77 12.76
CA THR A 10 14.56 10.20 12.45
C THR A 10 14.13 10.51 11.01
N VAL A 11 14.66 9.76 10.04
CA VAL A 11 14.30 9.94 8.62
C VAL A 11 12.81 9.67 8.40
N ARG A 12 12.30 8.58 9.00
CA ARG A 12 10.89 8.19 8.85
C ARG A 12 9.95 9.22 9.45
N ALA A 13 10.26 9.77 10.62
CA ALA A 13 9.48 10.85 11.25
C ALA A 13 9.52 12.16 10.46
N THR A 14 10.62 12.44 9.76
CA THR A 14 10.77 13.65 8.94
C THR A 14 9.98 13.56 7.62
N ILE A 15 9.89 12.36 7.04
CA ILE A 15 9.26 12.12 5.73
C ILE A 15 7.78 11.77 5.86
N LEU A 16 7.43 10.84 6.75
CA LEU A 16 6.05 10.38 6.94
C LEU A 16 5.40 11.18 8.06
N ASN A 17 4.35 11.92 7.70
CA ASN A 17 3.47 12.54 8.69
C ASN A 17 2.52 11.45 9.23
N PRO A 18 2.38 11.24 10.55
CA PRO A 18 1.61 10.13 11.14
C PRO A 18 0.08 10.20 10.91
N LEU A 19 -0.42 11.15 10.12
CA LEU A 19 -1.84 11.50 10.02
C LEU A 19 -2.67 10.61 9.07
N SER A 20 -2.08 9.72 8.27
CA SER A 20 -2.84 8.79 7.42
C SER A 20 -3.02 7.44 8.11
N THR A 21 -4.14 7.28 8.83
CA THR A 21 -4.55 6.01 9.45
C THR A 21 -5.06 4.98 8.43
N ASN A 22 -5.52 5.42 7.27
CA ASN A 22 -5.90 4.53 6.17
C ASN A 22 -4.68 4.09 5.37
N LYS A 23 -4.44 2.78 5.31
CA LYS A 23 -3.38 2.15 4.50
C LYS A 23 -3.79 2.04 3.03
N ASP A 24 -4.11 3.17 2.43
CA ASP A 24 -4.40 3.25 0.99
C ASP A 24 -3.13 3.14 0.15
N LEU A 25 -3.28 3.07 -1.18
CA LEU A 25 -2.15 3.01 -2.10
C LEU A 25 -1.16 4.17 -1.90
N LYS A 26 -1.66 5.37 -1.59
CA LYS A 26 -0.82 6.57 -1.40
C LYS A 26 0.05 6.43 -0.15
N TYR A 27 -0.48 5.87 0.93
CA TYR A 27 0.27 5.50 2.11
C TYR A 27 1.41 4.54 1.78
N TRP A 28 1.15 3.45 1.05
CA TRP A 28 2.20 2.47 0.71
C TRP A 28 3.29 3.06 -0.20
N GLN A 29 2.96 3.94 -1.13
CA GLN A 29 3.95 4.67 -1.93
C GLN A 29 4.77 5.65 -1.09
N ASN A 30 4.15 6.32 -0.12
CA ASN A 30 4.83 7.19 0.83
C ASN A 30 5.79 6.39 1.72
N ASP A 31 5.34 5.23 2.22
CA ASP A 31 6.17 4.33 3.03
C ASP A 31 7.34 3.76 2.21
N MET A 32 7.08 3.32 0.98
CA MET A 32 8.12 2.89 0.05
C MET A 32 9.15 4.00 -0.18
N PHE A 33 8.72 5.23 -0.44
CA PHE A 33 9.63 6.37 -0.60
C PHE A 33 10.50 6.60 0.64
N ALA A 34 9.92 6.58 1.84
CA ALA A 34 10.67 6.74 3.08
C ALA A 34 11.71 5.63 3.24
N ASN A 35 11.34 4.38 2.98
CA ASN A 35 12.27 3.24 3.00
C ASN A 35 13.36 3.38 1.92
N THR A 36 13.02 3.84 0.71
CA THR A 36 13.99 4.12 -0.36
C THR A 36 15.04 5.13 0.12
N ILE A 37 14.64 6.24 0.73
CA ILE A 37 15.60 7.23 1.26
C ILE A 37 16.45 6.65 2.39
N ILE A 38 15.83 5.90 3.32
CA ILE A 38 16.53 5.23 4.43
C ILE A 38 17.67 4.35 3.90
N TYR A 39 17.44 3.56 2.86
CA TYR A 39 18.45 2.65 2.32
C TYR A 39 19.42 3.31 1.33
N ILE A 40 18.96 4.24 0.49
CA ILE A 40 19.80 4.88 -0.52
C ILE A 40 20.90 5.72 0.13
N LEU A 41 20.62 6.45 1.20
CA LEU A 41 21.59 7.37 1.77
C LEU A 41 22.89 6.68 2.25
N PRO A 42 22.87 5.61 3.06
CA PRO A 42 24.08 4.87 3.41
C PRO A 42 24.66 4.10 2.21
N MET A 43 23.82 3.50 1.37
CA MET A 43 24.28 2.69 0.23
C MET A 43 24.88 3.53 -0.90
N SER A 44 24.51 4.80 -1.00
CA SER A 44 25.04 5.73 -1.99
C SER A 44 26.55 5.90 -1.86
N LEU A 45 27.11 5.74 -0.66
CA LEU A 45 28.56 5.79 -0.44
C LEU A 45 29.30 4.68 -1.18
N ILE A 46 28.67 3.50 -1.33
CA ILE A 46 29.23 2.36 -2.08
C ILE A 46 29.35 2.72 -3.56
N ALA A 47 28.39 3.46 -4.11
CA ALA A 47 28.43 3.92 -5.49
C ALA A 47 29.33 5.16 -5.68
N LEU A 48 29.28 6.09 -4.71
CA LEU A 48 29.97 7.38 -4.78
C LEU A 48 31.50 7.22 -4.76
N ILE A 49 32.04 6.40 -3.85
CA ILE A 49 33.50 6.33 -3.65
C ILE A 49 34.21 5.83 -4.93
N PRO A 50 33.82 4.71 -5.57
CA PRO A 50 34.44 4.27 -6.81
C PRO A 50 34.20 5.24 -7.96
N SER A 51 32.98 5.79 -8.08
CA SER A 51 32.64 6.77 -9.13
C SER A 51 33.54 8.00 -9.06
N PHE A 52 33.72 8.55 -7.85
CA PHE A 52 34.55 9.72 -7.60
C PHE A 52 36.03 9.46 -7.92
N ILE A 53 36.57 8.30 -7.53
CA ILE A 53 37.96 7.92 -7.85
C ILE A 53 38.16 7.81 -9.36
N TRP A 54 37.22 7.16 -10.06
CA TRP A 54 37.29 7.00 -11.52
C TRP A 54 37.18 8.34 -12.25
N ALA A 55 36.25 9.18 -11.84
CA ALA A 55 36.00 10.48 -12.47
C ALA A 55 37.18 11.45 -12.27
N LEU A 56 37.83 11.44 -11.10
CA LEU A 56 39.06 12.22 -10.87
C LEU A 56 40.22 11.75 -11.76
N LYS A 57 40.43 10.44 -11.90
CA LYS A 57 41.46 9.88 -12.78
C LYS A 57 41.21 10.22 -14.25
N SER A 58 39.94 10.31 -14.64
CA SER A 58 39.51 10.58 -16.02
C SER A 58 39.36 12.08 -16.32
N GLN A 59 39.71 12.97 -15.38
CA GLN A 59 39.52 14.43 -15.48
C GLN A 59 38.07 14.86 -15.76
N MET A 60 37.09 14.03 -15.38
CA MET A 60 35.65 14.28 -15.56
C MET A 60 35.06 15.02 -14.35
N TYR A 61 35.53 16.23 -14.09
CA TYR A 61 35.09 17.03 -12.93
C TYR A 61 33.56 17.26 -12.86
N PRO A 62 32.83 17.50 -13.97
CA PRO A 62 31.39 17.70 -13.90
C PRO A 62 30.64 16.50 -13.31
N LEU A 63 31.06 15.27 -13.62
CA LEU A 63 30.44 14.07 -13.07
C LEU A 63 30.64 13.97 -11.55
N CYS A 64 31.84 14.27 -11.05
CA CYS A 64 32.10 14.34 -9.60
C CYS A 64 31.17 15.34 -8.91
N THR A 65 30.96 16.51 -9.52
CA THR A 65 30.09 17.54 -8.91
C THR A 65 28.64 17.09 -8.82
N VAL A 66 28.13 16.40 -9.85
CA VAL A 66 26.76 15.89 -9.88
C VAL A 66 26.56 14.79 -8.86
N ASP A 67 27.49 13.83 -8.75
CA ASP A 67 27.38 12.73 -7.78
C ASP A 67 27.40 13.24 -6.33
N VAL A 68 28.32 14.16 -6.00
CA VAL A 68 28.39 14.76 -4.67
C VAL A 68 27.14 15.60 -4.38
N ALA A 69 26.70 16.42 -5.34
CA ALA A 69 25.48 17.21 -5.20
C ALA A 69 24.25 16.32 -5.00
N ALA A 70 24.15 15.20 -5.72
CA ALA A 70 23.03 14.26 -5.59
C ALA A 70 22.92 13.68 -4.18
N VAL A 71 24.05 13.27 -3.58
CA VAL A 71 24.08 12.78 -2.19
C VAL A 71 23.72 13.89 -1.21
N LEU A 72 24.27 15.10 -1.37
CA LEU A 72 23.95 16.25 -0.51
C LEU A 72 22.47 16.62 -0.58
N PHE A 73 21.89 16.73 -1.78
CA PHE A 73 20.47 17.01 -1.93
C PHE A 73 19.59 15.87 -1.40
N THR A 74 20.02 14.61 -1.54
CA THR A 74 19.31 13.47 -0.92
C THR A 74 19.34 13.57 0.61
N CYS A 75 20.44 14.03 1.22
CA CYS A 75 20.48 14.34 2.65
C CYS A 75 19.50 15.46 3.04
N VAL A 76 19.38 16.53 2.23
CA VAL A 76 18.37 17.57 2.45
C VAL A 76 16.96 16.99 2.38
N ILE A 77 16.68 16.12 1.40
CA ILE A 77 15.40 15.43 1.26
C ILE A 77 15.12 14.50 2.46
N ALA A 78 16.14 13.91 3.07
CA ALA A 78 15.98 13.02 4.22
C ALA A 78 15.73 13.75 5.53
N PHE A 79 16.45 14.86 5.79
CA PHE A 79 16.52 15.46 7.12
C PHE A 79 15.90 16.86 7.24
N LYS A 80 15.70 17.60 6.14
CA LYS A 80 15.11 18.94 6.23
C LYS A 80 13.64 18.83 6.56
N GLU A 81 13.20 19.44 7.66
CA GLU A 81 11.78 19.50 8.04
C GLU A 81 10.99 20.51 7.18
N GLY A 82 9.66 20.38 7.14
CA GLY A 82 8.75 21.32 6.47
C GLY A 82 8.55 21.13 4.95
N ILE A 83 9.25 20.19 4.31
CA ILE A 83 9.00 19.87 2.89
C ILE A 83 7.89 18.82 2.78
N ASN A 84 6.85 19.13 2.00
CA ASN A 84 5.78 18.18 1.67
C ASN A 84 6.36 16.92 0.98
N ILE A 85 5.86 15.74 1.34
CA ILE A 85 6.28 14.45 0.79
C ILE A 85 6.18 14.39 -0.75
N GLU A 86 5.16 15.02 -1.35
CA GLU A 86 5.04 15.05 -2.82
C GLU A 86 6.20 15.81 -3.47
N VAL A 87 6.60 16.94 -2.88
CA VAL A 87 7.75 17.74 -3.33
C VAL A 87 9.04 16.97 -3.13
N ARG A 88 9.21 16.27 -1.99
CA ARG A 88 10.38 15.41 -1.74
C ARG A 88 10.54 14.34 -2.82
N LYS A 89 9.45 13.67 -3.19
CA LYS A 89 9.44 12.64 -4.24
C LYS A 89 9.85 13.22 -5.58
N ILE A 90 9.26 14.35 -5.98
CA ILE A 90 9.60 15.01 -7.25
C ILE A 90 11.08 15.41 -7.26
N LEU A 91 11.58 16.06 -6.20
CA LEU A 91 13.00 16.42 -6.08
C LEU A 91 13.93 15.21 -6.20
N PHE A 92 13.60 14.11 -5.51
CA PHE A 92 14.37 12.88 -5.56
C PHE A 92 14.39 12.28 -6.98
N ILE A 93 13.23 12.24 -7.66
CA ILE A 93 13.11 11.76 -9.03
C ILE A 93 13.95 12.64 -9.98
N THR A 94 13.88 13.96 -9.84
CA THR A 94 14.69 14.89 -10.64
C THR A 94 16.19 14.68 -10.44
N ILE A 95 16.64 14.49 -9.20
CA ILE A 95 18.05 14.19 -8.89
C ILE A 95 18.48 12.88 -9.56
N ALA A 96 17.69 11.81 -9.41
CA ALA A 96 18.00 10.51 -9.99
C ALA A 96 18.08 10.56 -11.53
N TYR A 97 17.17 11.29 -12.19
CA TYR A 97 17.22 11.52 -13.64
C TYR A 97 18.42 12.35 -14.08
N THR A 98 18.80 13.36 -13.28
CA THR A 98 19.98 14.19 -13.55
C THR A 98 21.25 13.32 -13.50
N VAL A 99 21.43 12.56 -12.42
CA VAL A 99 22.57 11.62 -12.28
C VAL A 99 22.60 10.62 -13.44
N SER A 100 21.46 9.99 -13.75
CA SER A 100 21.36 9.00 -14.83
C SER A 100 21.72 9.60 -16.20
N THR A 101 21.30 10.83 -16.48
CA THR A 101 21.61 11.52 -17.74
C THR A 101 23.10 11.83 -17.85
N PHE A 102 23.72 12.30 -16.77
CA PHE A 102 25.16 12.55 -16.72
C PHE A 102 25.98 11.25 -16.85
N LEU A 103 25.53 10.16 -16.23
CA LEU A 103 26.17 8.85 -16.37
C LEU A 103 26.07 8.31 -17.80
N VAL A 104 24.94 8.49 -18.49
CA VAL A 104 24.82 8.13 -19.91
C VAL A 104 25.77 8.96 -20.76
N TYR A 105 25.88 10.26 -20.48
CA TYR A 105 26.77 11.14 -21.23
C TYR A 105 28.25 10.78 -21.01
N TYR A 106 28.71 10.63 -19.76
CA TYR A 106 30.13 10.45 -19.44
C TYR A 106 30.62 9.00 -19.41
N ALA A 107 29.81 8.05 -18.94
CA ALA A 107 30.19 6.64 -18.82
C ALA A 107 29.67 5.76 -19.98
N GLY A 108 28.76 6.28 -20.81
CA GLY A 108 28.33 5.66 -22.07
C GLY A 108 27.05 4.81 -21.97
N LEU A 109 26.82 3.96 -22.99
CA LEU A 109 25.53 3.29 -23.21
C LEU A 109 25.12 2.29 -22.12
N ASN A 110 26.07 1.68 -21.41
CA ASN A 110 25.77 0.78 -20.30
C ASN A 110 25.02 1.49 -19.16
N SER A 111 25.21 2.80 -19.04
CA SER A 111 24.54 3.62 -18.02
C SER A 111 23.05 3.84 -18.31
N THR A 112 22.52 3.41 -19.46
CA THR A 112 21.07 3.46 -19.74
C THR A 112 20.27 2.60 -18.77
N LEU A 113 20.89 1.63 -18.10
CA LEU A 113 20.28 0.89 -16.99
C LEU A 113 19.87 1.80 -15.83
N PHE A 114 20.60 2.91 -15.57
CA PHE A 114 20.22 3.87 -14.53
C PHE A 114 18.97 4.68 -14.93
N LEU A 115 18.79 5.00 -16.22
CA LEU A 115 17.56 5.60 -16.73
C LEU A 115 16.37 4.64 -16.61
N LEU A 116 16.58 3.35 -16.90
CA LEU A 116 15.55 2.33 -16.72
C LEU A 116 15.19 2.15 -15.24
N ALA A 117 16.19 2.05 -14.36
CA ALA A 117 16.00 1.94 -12.92
C ALA A 117 15.28 3.17 -12.35
N THR A 118 15.65 4.37 -12.78
CA THR A 118 15.00 5.62 -12.36
C THR A 118 13.54 5.65 -12.81
N CYS A 119 13.24 5.25 -14.05
CA CYS A 119 11.88 5.10 -14.54
C CYS A 119 11.07 4.15 -13.64
N CYS A 120 11.60 2.96 -13.37
CA CYS A 120 10.96 1.99 -12.49
C CYS A 120 10.72 2.56 -11.09
N VAL A 121 11.76 3.03 -10.39
CA VAL A 121 11.67 3.57 -9.03
C VAL A 121 10.67 4.71 -8.96
N SER A 122 10.65 5.61 -9.95
CA SER A 122 9.72 6.74 -9.98
C SER A 122 8.25 6.30 -9.98
N LEU A 123 7.91 5.22 -10.70
CA LEU A 123 6.55 4.67 -10.77
C LEU A 123 6.14 3.96 -9.46
N PHE A 124 7.09 3.39 -8.73
CA PHE A 124 6.84 2.78 -7.43
C PHE A 124 6.59 3.81 -6.34
N ILE A 125 7.31 4.93 -6.37
CA ILE A 125 7.24 5.94 -5.29
C ILE A 125 6.24 7.05 -5.57
N PHE A 126 5.84 7.30 -6.82
CA PHE A 126 5.02 8.45 -7.21
C PHE A 126 3.89 8.09 -8.17
N THR A 127 2.70 8.61 -7.89
CA THR A 127 1.54 8.49 -8.79
C THR A 127 1.51 9.68 -9.75
N PHE A 128 1.87 9.43 -11.01
CA PHE A 128 1.83 10.44 -12.06
C PHE A 128 0.41 10.63 -12.61
N LYS A 129 0.07 11.86 -13.01
CA LYS A 129 -1.17 12.14 -13.75
C LYS A 129 -1.24 11.35 -15.07
N ASN A 130 -0.11 11.25 -15.76
CA ASN A 130 0.07 10.34 -16.88
C ASN A 130 1.13 9.29 -16.50
N GLN A 131 0.72 8.03 -16.38
CA GLN A 131 1.62 6.94 -15.96
C GLN A 131 2.82 6.74 -16.89
N TYR A 132 2.74 7.21 -18.15
CA TYR A 132 3.84 7.12 -19.12
C TYR A 132 4.86 8.26 -18.98
N THR A 133 4.68 9.22 -18.06
CA THR A 133 5.59 10.37 -17.89
C THR A 133 7.06 9.95 -17.73
N PRO A 134 7.43 8.97 -16.88
CA PRO A 134 8.83 8.54 -16.76
C PRO A 134 9.42 7.96 -18.05
N ALA A 135 8.60 7.26 -18.84
CA ALA A 135 9.01 6.72 -20.14
C ALA A 135 9.24 7.84 -21.17
N TYR A 136 8.39 8.88 -21.17
CA TYR A 136 8.59 10.06 -22.02
C TYR A 136 9.86 10.83 -21.65
N ILE A 137 10.21 10.89 -20.36
CA ILE A 137 11.50 11.47 -19.92
C ILE A 137 12.67 10.65 -20.51
N ASN A 138 12.60 9.31 -20.46
CA ASN A 138 13.64 8.47 -21.08
C ASN A 138 13.75 8.66 -22.60
N ILE A 139 12.62 8.83 -23.30
CA ILE A 139 12.62 9.18 -24.73
C ILE A 139 13.31 10.53 -24.94
N ALA A 140 12.95 11.55 -24.16
CA ALA A 140 13.55 12.88 -24.27
C ALA A 140 15.06 12.87 -24.03
N VAL A 141 15.53 12.17 -23.00
CA VAL A 141 16.97 12.01 -22.71
C VAL A 141 17.69 11.28 -23.84
N SER A 142 17.09 10.23 -24.40
CA SER A 142 17.67 9.48 -25.52
C SER A 142 17.81 10.34 -26.78
N VAL A 143 16.77 11.10 -27.12
CA VAL A 143 16.79 12.05 -28.25
C VAL A 143 17.83 13.14 -28.04
N LEU A 144 17.88 13.71 -26.83
CA LEU A 144 18.85 14.74 -26.47
C LEU A 144 20.29 14.22 -26.57
N TYR A 145 20.56 12.99 -26.13
CA TYR A 145 21.88 12.37 -26.31
C TYR A 145 22.25 12.23 -27.79
N ILE A 146 21.32 11.75 -28.64
CA ILE A 146 21.57 11.62 -30.08
C ILE A 146 21.93 12.98 -30.70
N ILE A 147 21.16 14.02 -30.38
CA ILE A 147 21.40 15.39 -30.87
C ILE A 147 22.78 15.89 -30.45
N ILE A 148 23.15 15.75 -29.17
CA ILE A 148 24.47 16.18 -28.67
C ILE A 148 25.60 15.42 -29.37
N SER A 149 25.41 14.12 -29.60
CA SER A 149 26.39 13.27 -30.28
C SER A 149 26.58 13.66 -31.75
N THR A 150 25.50 13.99 -32.48
CA THR A 150 25.56 14.36 -33.89
C THR A 150 26.16 15.74 -34.12
N TYR A 151 25.77 16.74 -33.32
CA TYR A 151 26.17 18.15 -33.54
C TYR A 151 27.46 18.57 -32.81
N ASP A 152 28.08 17.66 -32.05
CA ASP A 152 29.33 17.90 -31.32
C ASP A 152 29.29 19.13 -30.38
N ILE A 153 28.10 19.37 -29.80
CA ILE A 153 27.80 20.56 -28.98
C ILE A 153 28.65 20.58 -27.70
N ILE A 154 28.97 19.40 -27.17
CA ILE A 154 29.75 19.22 -25.95
C ILE A 154 30.91 18.28 -26.30
N PRO A 155 32.16 18.58 -25.90
CA PRO A 155 33.33 17.77 -26.23
C PRO A 155 33.08 16.31 -25.89
N LYS A 156 33.08 15.47 -26.93
CA LYS A 156 32.75 14.06 -26.81
C LYS A 156 33.72 13.36 -25.86
N PRO A 157 33.21 12.51 -24.95
CA PRO A 157 34.08 11.55 -24.29
C PRO A 157 34.72 10.63 -25.34
N ALA A 158 35.88 10.05 -25.02
CA ALA A 158 36.68 9.25 -25.96
C ALA A 158 35.98 7.99 -26.51
N ILE A 159 34.78 7.68 -26.03
CA ILE A 159 34.01 6.48 -26.38
C ILE A 159 33.04 6.82 -27.51
N GLN A 160 33.41 6.53 -28.74
CA GLN A 160 32.49 6.58 -29.88
C GLN A 160 31.77 5.24 -30.04
N PHE A 161 30.47 5.30 -30.28
CA PHE A 161 29.64 4.14 -30.55
C PHE A 161 29.13 4.19 -31.99
N ASP A 162 29.02 3.02 -32.61
CA ASP A 162 28.31 2.91 -33.88
C ASP A 162 26.84 3.32 -33.71
N THR A 163 26.32 4.01 -34.72
CA THR A 163 24.92 4.44 -34.80
C THR A 163 23.96 3.28 -34.65
N THR A 164 24.29 2.10 -35.18
CA THR A 164 23.47 0.88 -35.04
C THR A 164 23.33 0.45 -33.59
N ILE A 165 24.43 0.48 -32.82
CA ILE A 165 24.44 0.13 -31.40
C ILE A 165 23.61 1.14 -30.60
N LEU A 166 23.73 2.42 -30.95
CA LEU A 166 22.97 3.50 -30.31
C LEU A 166 21.46 3.30 -30.46
N PHE A 167 21.00 3.04 -31.69
CA PHE A 167 19.60 2.76 -31.96
C PHE A 167 19.10 1.49 -31.25
N ALA A 168 19.90 0.43 -31.23
CA ALA A 168 19.54 -0.82 -30.55
C ALA A 168 19.35 -0.61 -29.04
N VAL A 169 20.28 0.08 -28.37
CA VAL A 169 20.21 0.31 -26.93
C VAL A 169 19.04 1.23 -26.56
N PHE A 170 18.87 2.36 -27.26
CA PHE A 170 17.79 3.29 -26.94
C PHE A 170 16.40 2.78 -27.28
N SER A 171 16.23 2.06 -28.40
CA SER A 171 14.95 1.43 -28.71
C SER A 171 14.54 0.43 -27.63
N ASN A 172 15.48 -0.37 -27.12
CA ASN A 172 15.23 -1.29 -26.01
C ASN A 172 14.90 -0.55 -24.70
N LEU A 173 15.66 0.52 -24.37
CA LEU A 173 15.35 1.36 -23.21
C LEU A 173 13.93 1.92 -23.28
N ILE A 174 13.53 2.45 -24.44
CA ILE A 174 12.19 3.03 -24.65
C ILE A 174 11.12 1.94 -24.53
N PHE A 175 11.31 0.80 -25.18
CA PHE A 175 10.39 -0.34 -25.10
C PHE A 175 10.18 -0.78 -23.65
N LEU A 176 11.27 -1.03 -22.91
CA LEU A 176 11.20 -1.46 -21.52
C LEU A 176 10.59 -0.38 -20.62
N SER A 177 10.89 0.90 -20.85
CA SER A 177 10.32 2.00 -20.07
C SER A 177 8.81 2.10 -20.26
N LEU A 178 8.31 1.95 -21.49
CA LEU A 178 6.88 1.92 -21.79
C LEU A 178 6.19 0.69 -21.20
N LEU A 179 6.84 -0.47 -21.25
CA LEU A 179 6.35 -1.71 -20.68
C LEU A 179 6.18 -1.58 -19.16
N ILE A 180 7.22 -1.11 -18.45
CA ILE A 180 7.17 -0.90 -16.99
C ILE A 180 6.11 0.15 -16.64
N ALA A 181 6.02 1.25 -17.40
CA ALA A 181 4.98 2.27 -17.21
C ALA A 181 3.55 1.76 -17.40
N ALA A 182 3.35 0.72 -18.21
CA ALA A 182 2.05 0.06 -18.35
C ALA A 182 1.77 -0.97 -17.24
N LEU A 183 2.79 -1.74 -16.83
CA LEU A 183 2.62 -2.87 -15.91
C LEU A 183 2.57 -2.45 -14.44
N VAL A 184 3.48 -1.57 -14.00
CA VAL A 184 3.63 -1.23 -12.57
C VAL A 184 2.34 -0.62 -11.99
N PRO A 185 1.71 0.39 -12.62
CA PRO A 185 0.45 0.94 -12.10
C PRO A 185 -0.69 -0.09 -12.08
N ARG A 186 -0.72 -1.02 -13.04
CA ARG A 186 -1.73 -2.07 -13.11
C ARG A 186 -1.60 -3.06 -11.96
N ILE A 187 -0.37 -3.40 -11.56
CA ILE A 187 -0.10 -4.25 -10.38
C ILE A 187 -0.59 -3.55 -9.12
N PHE A 188 -0.24 -2.27 -8.94
CA PHE A 188 -0.68 -1.51 -7.76
C PHE A 188 -2.20 -1.39 -7.68
N LYS A 189 -2.86 -1.11 -8.81
CA LYS A 189 -4.33 -1.07 -8.87
C LYS A 189 -4.95 -2.41 -8.51
N GLY A 190 -4.49 -3.50 -9.12
CA GLY A 190 -5.02 -4.84 -8.84
C GLY A 190 -4.80 -5.28 -7.37
N LEU A 191 -3.65 -4.91 -6.78
CA LEU A 191 -3.37 -5.18 -5.38
C LEU A 191 -4.29 -4.38 -4.45
N GLN A 192 -4.50 -3.09 -4.75
CA GLN A 192 -5.42 -2.22 -4.00
C GLN A 192 -6.85 -2.76 -4.06
N ASP A 193 -7.34 -3.09 -5.26
CA ASP A 193 -8.68 -3.65 -5.46
C ASP A 193 -8.86 -4.97 -4.66
N SER A 194 -7.81 -5.80 -4.60
CA SER A 194 -7.83 -7.03 -3.80
C SER A 194 -7.88 -6.77 -2.29
N PHE A 195 -7.15 -5.76 -1.80
CA PHE A 195 -7.18 -5.39 -0.39
C PHE A 195 -8.52 -4.81 0.02
N ASP A 196 -9.10 -3.94 -0.80
CA ASP A 196 -10.39 -3.29 -0.51
C ASP A 196 -11.51 -4.33 -0.43
N LYS A 197 -11.54 -5.31 -1.36
CA LYS A 197 -12.47 -6.45 -1.29
C LYS A 197 -12.28 -7.30 -0.03
N THR A 198 -11.03 -7.58 0.33
CA THR A 198 -10.73 -8.39 1.53
C THR A 198 -11.20 -7.67 2.79
N LEU A 199 -11.02 -6.34 2.86
CA LEU A 199 -11.49 -5.53 3.97
C LEU A 199 -13.02 -5.51 4.06
N GLU A 200 -13.71 -5.36 2.93
CA GLU A 200 -15.17 -5.39 2.85
C GLU A 200 -15.72 -6.73 3.36
N HIS A 201 -15.19 -7.86 2.88
CA HIS A 201 -15.57 -9.18 3.38
C HIS A 201 -15.29 -9.36 4.87
N ALA A 202 -14.16 -8.85 5.37
CA ALA A 202 -13.84 -8.94 6.80
C ALA A 202 -14.85 -8.17 7.67
N LEU A 203 -15.26 -6.97 7.24
CA LEU A 203 -16.26 -6.17 7.93
C LEU A 203 -17.64 -6.85 7.93
N GLU A 204 -18.02 -7.48 6.82
CA GLU A 204 -19.29 -8.21 6.74
C GLU A 204 -19.29 -9.46 7.63
N ILE A 205 -18.18 -10.22 7.66
CA ILE A 205 -18.00 -11.34 8.58
C ILE A 205 -18.06 -10.87 10.04
N GLU A 206 -17.45 -9.72 10.38
CA GLU A 206 -17.53 -9.17 11.73
C GLU A 206 -18.97 -8.84 12.13
N LYS A 207 -19.74 -8.24 11.23
CA LYS A 207 -21.16 -7.94 11.43
C LYS A 207 -22.00 -9.20 11.62
N GLN A 208 -21.79 -10.22 10.79
CA GLN A 208 -22.46 -11.52 10.93
C GLN A 208 -22.11 -12.19 12.26
N ASN A 209 -20.83 -12.19 12.65
CA ASN A 209 -20.39 -12.73 13.94
C ASN A 209 -21.03 -12.02 15.13
N LYS A 210 -21.20 -10.71 15.05
CA LYS A 210 -21.90 -9.94 16.09
C LYS A 210 -23.36 -10.40 16.23
N LEU A 211 -24.08 -10.52 15.12
CA LEU A 211 -25.47 -10.98 15.14
C LEU A 211 -25.60 -12.43 15.63
N LEU A 212 -24.70 -13.33 15.22
CA LEU A 212 -24.65 -14.70 15.73
C LEU A 212 -24.41 -14.77 17.24
N ARG A 213 -23.57 -13.87 17.78
CA ARG A 213 -23.37 -13.74 19.24
C ARG A 213 -24.64 -13.27 19.94
N ASP A 214 -25.34 -12.30 19.37
CA ASP A 214 -26.60 -11.78 19.93
C ASP A 214 -27.69 -12.87 19.95
N ILE A 215 -27.79 -13.68 18.88
CA ILE A 215 -28.66 -14.86 18.83
C ILE A 215 -28.26 -15.87 19.91
N SER A 216 -26.97 -16.21 20.00
CA SER A 216 -26.46 -17.18 20.98
C SER A 216 -26.70 -16.74 22.43
N TRP A 217 -26.58 -15.44 22.71
CA TRP A 217 -26.91 -14.84 24.01
C TRP A 217 -28.40 -14.99 24.33
N THR A 218 -29.27 -14.64 23.37
CA THR A 218 -30.72 -14.76 23.50
C THR A 218 -31.13 -16.20 23.79
N GLN A 219 -30.57 -17.16 23.05
CA GLN A 219 -30.85 -18.58 23.22
C GLN A 219 -30.38 -19.13 24.57
N SER A 220 -29.18 -18.75 25.02
CA SER A 220 -28.58 -19.34 26.23
C SER A 220 -29.08 -18.71 27.52
N HIS A 221 -29.42 -17.41 27.50
CA HIS A 221 -29.75 -16.64 28.72
C HIS A 221 -31.19 -16.15 28.75
N VAL A 222 -31.70 -15.56 27.65
CA VAL A 222 -33.02 -14.93 27.64
C VAL A 222 -34.12 -15.99 27.58
N ILE A 223 -34.00 -16.96 26.67
CA ILE A 223 -34.94 -18.10 26.55
C ILE A 223 -34.99 -18.97 27.81
N ARG A 224 -33.90 -19.04 28.57
CA ARG A 224 -33.81 -19.87 29.76
C ARG A 224 -34.75 -19.42 30.88
N ALA A 225 -35.08 -18.14 30.95
CA ALA A 225 -35.97 -17.59 31.98
C ALA A 225 -37.42 -18.12 31.87
N PRO A 226 -38.15 -17.95 30.74
CA PRO A 226 -39.49 -18.51 30.60
C PRO A 226 -39.48 -20.04 30.66
N LEU A 227 -38.45 -20.71 30.11
CA LEU A 227 -38.33 -22.17 30.21
C LEU A 227 -38.20 -22.65 31.66
N SER A 228 -37.36 -22.00 32.47
CA SER A 228 -37.19 -22.35 33.88
C SER A 228 -38.47 -22.09 34.68
N ARG A 229 -39.22 -21.03 34.32
CA ARG A 229 -40.54 -20.73 34.89
C ARG A 229 -41.54 -21.85 34.60
N LEU A 230 -41.60 -22.30 33.34
CA LEU A 230 -42.43 -23.43 32.91
C LEU A 230 -42.07 -24.71 33.68
N MET A 231 -40.78 -25.04 33.78
CA MET A 231 -40.32 -26.21 34.55
C MET A 231 -40.68 -26.12 36.04
N GLY A 232 -40.53 -24.94 36.66
CA GLY A 232 -40.91 -24.73 38.05
C GLY A 232 -42.41 -24.90 38.29
N ILE A 233 -43.25 -24.26 37.46
CA ILE A 233 -44.71 -24.35 37.61
C ILE A 233 -45.21 -25.77 37.35
N THR A 234 -44.69 -26.45 36.33
CA THR A 234 -45.05 -27.85 36.04
C THR A 234 -44.66 -28.80 37.17
N TYR A 235 -43.56 -28.55 37.87
CA TYR A 235 -43.18 -29.31 39.06
C TYR A 235 -44.15 -29.06 40.22
N LEU A 236 -44.51 -27.80 40.49
CA LEU A 236 -45.49 -27.44 41.54
C LEU A 236 -46.86 -28.07 41.29
N LEU A 237 -47.32 -28.08 40.03
CA LEU A 237 -48.58 -28.72 39.62
C LEU A 237 -48.57 -30.25 39.81
N LYS A 238 -47.39 -30.88 39.86
CA LYS A 238 -47.24 -32.34 39.96
C LYS A 238 -47.12 -32.82 41.41
N GLU A 239 -46.45 -32.06 42.29
CA GLU A 239 -46.04 -32.56 43.61
C GLU A 239 -46.82 -31.94 44.80
N ILE A 240 -47.66 -30.94 44.56
CA ILE A 240 -48.39 -30.23 45.63
C ILE A 240 -49.89 -30.47 45.49
N ASP A 241 -50.57 -30.74 46.61
CA ASP A 241 -52.03 -30.72 46.70
C ASP A 241 -52.51 -29.27 46.64
N LEU A 242 -52.93 -28.85 45.44
CA LEU A 242 -53.35 -27.49 45.14
C LEU A 242 -54.87 -27.40 45.07
N THR A 243 -55.42 -26.30 45.58
CA THR A 243 -56.82 -25.93 45.35
C THR A 243 -57.08 -25.65 43.86
N GLU A 244 -58.33 -25.71 43.42
CA GLU A 244 -58.68 -25.44 42.02
C GLU A 244 -58.34 -24.01 41.59
N GLU A 245 -58.45 -23.03 42.51
CA GLU A 245 -58.04 -21.65 42.25
C GLU A 245 -56.52 -21.54 42.04
N GLU A 246 -55.71 -22.21 42.84
CA GLU A 246 -54.24 -22.23 42.69
C GLU A 246 -53.81 -22.94 41.39
N LYS A 247 -54.48 -24.04 41.01
CA LYS A 247 -54.22 -24.70 39.71
C LYS A 247 -54.50 -23.77 38.54
N MET A 248 -55.64 -23.06 38.55
CA MET A 248 -55.96 -22.09 37.49
C MET A 248 -54.91 -20.99 37.41
N PHE A 249 -54.45 -20.45 38.55
CA PHE A 249 -53.39 -19.46 38.59
C PHE A 249 -52.08 -19.96 37.95
N TYR A 250 -51.65 -21.19 38.25
CA TYR A 250 -50.45 -21.78 37.66
C TYR A 250 -50.58 -22.06 36.15
N ILE A 251 -51.76 -22.51 35.70
CA ILE A 251 -52.05 -22.72 34.27
C ILE A 251 -51.95 -21.39 33.50
N ASP A 252 -52.53 -20.30 34.03
CA ASP A 252 -52.43 -18.98 33.39
C ASP A 252 -50.97 -18.52 33.25
N ASN A 253 -50.15 -18.74 34.28
CA ASN A 253 -48.72 -18.40 34.23
C ASN A 253 -47.91 -19.28 33.24
N ILE A 254 -48.32 -20.54 33.02
CA ILE A 254 -47.76 -21.39 31.95
C ILE A 254 -48.08 -20.80 30.58
N ILE A 255 -49.30 -20.36 30.35
CA ILE A 255 -49.72 -19.77 29.07
C ILE A 255 -48.90 -18.50 28.80
N VAL A 256 -48.77 -17.61 29.79
CA VAL A 256 -47.95 -16.40 29.67
C VAL A 256 -46.49 -16.74 29.33
N SER A 257 -45.87 -17.68 30.05
CA SER A 257 -44.47 -18.06 29.83
C SER A 257 -44.25 -18.76 28.48
N SER A 258 -45.23 -19.54 28.02
CA SER A 258 -45.20 -20.20 26.70
C SER A 258 -45.28 -19.18 25.56
N ASN A 259 -46.16 -18.19 25.68
CA ASN A 259 -46.27 -17.10 24.70
C ASN A 259 -45.01 -16.21 24.68
N GLU A 260 -44.43 -15.93 25.85
CA GLU A 260 -43.15 -15.21 25.97
C GLU A 260 -42.02 -15.99 25.25
N LEU A 261 -41.95 -17.31 25.48
CA LEU A 261 -40.97 -18.17 24.83
C LEU A 261 -41.17 -18.23 23.31
N ASP A 262 -42.40 -18.37 22.83
CA ASP A 262 -42.72 -18.41 21.40
C ASP A 262 -42.31 -17.11 20.69
N GLY A 263 -42.59 -15.96 21.31
CA GLY A 263 -42.13 -14.66 20.80
C GLY A 263 -40.60 -14.58 20.67
N LEU A 264 -39.86 -15.02 21.68
CA LEU A 264 -38.39 -15.06 21.64
C LEU A 264 -37.86 -15.99 20.53
N ILE A 265 -38.52 -17.13 20.30
CA ILE A 265 -38.17 -18.05 19.21
C ILE A 265 -38.40 -17.38 17.86
N GLN A 266 -39.54 -16.70 17.69
CA GLN A 266 -39.88 -16.00 16.46
C GLN A 266 -38.89 -14.87 16.14
N ASP A 267 -38.42 -14.15 17.17
CA ASP A 267 -37.37 -13.14 17.04
C ASP A 267 -36.04 -13.75 16.57
N ILE A 268 -35.62 -14.88 17.13
CA ILE A 268 -34.39 -15.58 16.71
C ILE A 268 -34.49 -16.07 15.26
N VAL A 269 -35.65 -16.63 14.87
CA VAL A 269 -35.88 -17.09 13.50
C VAL A 269 -35.77 -15.91 12.53
N THR A 270 -36.42 -14.78 12.85
CA THR A 270 -36.37 -13.56 12.03
C THR A 270 -34.94 -13.01 11.91
N GLN A 271 -34.19 -12.97 13.02
CA GLN A 271 -32.78 -12.55 12.99
C GLN A 271 -31.92 -13.49 12.13
N SER A 272 -32.14 -14.80 12.23
CA SER A 272 -31.40 -15.81 11.46
C SER A 272 -31.70 -15.75 9.96
N GLU A 273 -32.95 -15.46 9.58
CA GLU A 273 -33.33 -15.26 8.17
C GLU A 273 -32.67 -14.02 7.55
N SER A 274 -32.50 -12.96 8.33
CA SER A 274 -31.79 -11.75 7.87
C SER A 274 -30.34 -12.05 7.46
N ILE A 275 -29.64 -12.94 8.18
CA ILE A 275 -28.30 -13.43 7.83
C ILE A 275 -28.35 -14.19 6.50
N ARG A 276 -29.26 -15.15 6.38
CA ARG A 276 -29.37 -16.01 5.17
C ARG A 276 -29.67 -15.20 3.91
N SER A 277 -30.53 -14.20 4.02
CA SER A 277 -30.87 -13.31 2.89
C SER A 277 -29.70 -12.45 2.41
N THR A 278 -28.76 -12.12 3.30
CA THR A 278 -27.53 -11.39 2.97
C THR A 278 -26.57 -12.29 2.21
N THR A 279 -26.37 -13.53 2.67
CA THR A 279 -25.47 -14.51 2.03
C THR A 279 -25.92 -14.96 0.64
N ILE A 280 -27.24 -15.02 0.36
CA ILE A 280 -27.75 -15.48 -0.95
C ILE A 280 -27.54 -14.42 -2.04
N LYS A 281 -27.69 -13.13 -1.72
CA LYS A 281 -27.46 -12.04 -2.69
C LYS A 281 -26.00 -11.93 -3.14
N GLU A 282 -25.05 -12.36 -2.33
CA GLU A 282 -23.62 -12.32 -2.66
C GLU A 282 -23.18 -13.45 -3.60
N ASN A 283 -23.90 -14.58 -3.62
CA ASN A 283 -23.57 -15.72 -4.50
C ASN A 283 -24.15 -15.60 -5.92
N GLU A 284 -24.98 -14.58 -6.18
CA GLU A 284 -25.61 -14.33 -7.50
C GLU A 284 -24.97 -13.18 -8.29
N VAL A 285 -23.90 -12.54 -7.76
CA VAL A 285 -23.12 -11.46 -8.41
C VAL A 285 -21.72 -11.94 -8.74
#